data_AF-A0A2X0Z756-F1
#
_entry.id   AF-A0A2X0Z756-F1
#
_cell.length_a   1.000
_cell.length_b   1.000
_cell.length_c   1.000
_cell.angle_alpha   90.00
_cell.angle_beta   90.00
_cell.angle_gamma   90.00
#
_symmetry.space_group_name_H-M   'P 1'
#
loop_
_entity.id
_entity.type
_entity.pdbx_description
1 polymer ?
#
loop_
_entity_poly.entity_id
_entity_poly.type
_entity_poly.pdbx_seq_one_letter_code
_entity_poly.pdbx_strand_id
1 'polypeptide(L)'
;MIYINQVLQYTADSQRIRIIEIEESYAYVVNIDTTSTMPKRELYSHLEIELEQGELLRISDPFAKAIPDDELTSIQISKRDEDWATIENFILPNMKELLKKKGREVKIVEISAESGLGKTKVKKLLSRFWQRGMNKNAMLPDYANSGGRGKTKNLSHDKIGRPRRVTINGEYRSGINITDEIKTQFEYAFNKYYRKTNNYSLVIALEQYSLCHSSIFTRA
;
A
#
# COMPACT_ATOMS: atom_id res chain seq x y z
N MET A 1 -32.65 3.18 -8.95
CA MET A 1 -32.10 1.85 -9.28
C MET A 1 -30.62 1.80 -8.94
N ILE A 2 -30.21 0.71 -8.29
CA ILE A 2 -28.81 0.42 -7.94
C ILE A 2 -28.22 -0.50 -9.02
N TYR A 3 -26.95 -0.31 -9.38
CA TYR A 3 -26.28 -1.11 -10.42
C TYR A 3 -25.03 -1.81 -9.89
N ILE A 4 -24.68 -2.95 -10.50
CA ILE A 4 -23.38 -3.60 -10.28
C ILE A 4 -22.24 -2.62 -10.61
N ASN A 5 -21.17 -2.68 -9.83
CA ASN A 5 -20.02 -1.76 -9.85
C ASN A 5 -20.31 -0.31 -9.46
N GLN A 6 -21.56 0.05 -9.12
CA GLN A 6 -21.87 1.40 -8.62
C GLN A 6 -21.19 1.65 -7.27
N VAL A 7 -20.68 2.87 -7.09
CA VAL A 7 -20.09 3.32 -5.83
C VAL A 7 -21.07 4.25 -5.12
N LEU A 8 -21.33 3.94 -3.86
CA LEU A 8 -22.19 4.71 -2.97
C LEU A 8 -21.36 5.22 -1.78
N GLN A 9 -21.73 6.37 -1.23
CA GLN A 9 -21.06 6.98 -0.09
C GLN A 9 -22.05 7.29 1.03
N TYR A 10 -21.74 6.88 2.25
CA TYR A 10 -22.50 7.24 3.44
C TYR A 10 -22.27 8.71 3.80
N THR A 11 -23.34 9.44 4.11
CA THR A 11 -23.26 10.85 4.52
C THR A 11 -22.74 11.04 5.94
N ALA A 12 -22.93 10.05 6.82
CA ALA A 12 -22.53 10.14 8.22
C ALA A 12 -21.01 10.15 8.43
N ASP A 13 -20.27 9.30 7.71
CA ASP A 13 -18.82 9.08 7.92
C ASP A 13 -17.99 9.13 6.63
N SER A 14 -18.61 9.47 5.49
CA SER A 14 -17.98 9.48 4.17
C SER A 14 -17.46 8.12 3.70
N GLN A 15 -17.81 7.02 4.37
CA GLN A 15 -17.41 5.67 3.97
C GLN A 15 -18.01 5.33 2.61
N ARG A 16 -17.19 4.79 1.71
CA ARG A 16 -17.59 4.40 0.36
C ARG A 16 -17.72 2.89 0.25
N ILE A 17 -18.81 2.46 -0.36
CA ILE A 17 -19.09 1.07 -0.67
C ILE A 17 -19.27 0.88 -2.19
N ARG A 18 -18.89 -0.29 -2.69
CA ARG A 18 -19.17 -0.70 -4.07
C ARG A 18 -20.12 -1.88 -4.08
N ILE A 19 -21.12 -1.82 -4.97
CA ILE A 19 -22.01 -2.93 -5.28
C ILE A 19 -21.27 -3.94 -6.16
N ILE A 20 -21.14 -5.17 -5.69
CA ILE A 20 -20.41 -6.25 -6.37
C ILE A 20 -21.35 -7.15 -7.15
N GLU A 21 -22.49 -7.51 -6.56
CA GLU A 21 -23.47 -8.40 -7.18
C GLU A 21 -24.85 -8.08 -6.60
N ILE A 22 -25.90 -8.26 -7.40
CA ILE A 22 -27.29 -8.05 -6.99
C ILE A 22 -28.05 -9.37 -7.18
N GLU A 23 -28.66 -9.85 -6.10
CA GLU A 23 -29.63 -10.94 -6.08
C GLU A 23 -31.03 -10.38 -5.80
N GLU A 24 -32.08 -11.20 -5.89
CA GLU A 24 -33.48 -10.74 -5.75
C GLU A 24 -33.77 -9.94 -4.48
N SER A 25 -33.22 -10.34 -3.32
CA SER A 25 -33.49 -9.69 -2.03
C SER A 25 -32.27 -9.03 -1.40
N TYR A 26 -31.08 -9.23 -1.98
CA TYR A 26 -29.82 -8.83 -1.36
C TYR A 26 -28.86 -8.27 -2.38
N ALA A 27 -27.95 -7.41 -1.93
CA ALA A 27 -26.77 -7.01 -2.67
C ALA A 27 -25.51 -7.45 -1.91
N TYR A 28 -24.47 -7.81 -2.65
CA TYR A 28 -23.13 -7.95 -2.08
C TYR A 28 -22.39 -6.63 -2.24
N VAL A 29 -21.87 -6.11 -1.13
CA VAL A 29 -21.15 -4.84 -1.10
C VAL A 29 -19.76 -5.01 -0.49
N VAL A 30 -18.83 -4.15 -0.89
CA VAL A 30 -17.50 -4.04 -0.29
C VAL A 30 -17.20 -2.61 0.11
N ASN A 31 -16.53 -2.43 1.25
CA ASN A 31 -15.93 -1.15 1.60
C ASN A 31 -14.66 -0.96 0.72
N ILE A 32 -14.56 0.20 0.06
CA ILE A 32 -13.45 0.51 -0.85
C ILE A 32 -12.34 1.38 -0.24
N ASP A 33 -12.50 1.78 1.01
CA ASP A 33 -11.56 2.63 1.77
C ASP A 33 -10.60 1.82 2.65
N THR A 34 -10.82 0.50 2.78
CA THR A 34 -9.97 -0.37 3.59
C THR A 34 -8.80 -0.97 2.82
N THR A 35 -7.75 -1.39 3.54
CA THR A 35 -6.58 -2.07 2.94
C THR A 35 -6.88 -3.50 2.47
N SER A 36 -7.89 -4.13 3.06
CA SER A 36 -8.43 -5.42 2.63
C SER A 36 -9.94 -5.39 2.81
N THR A 37 -10.66 -6.02 1.89
CA THR A 37 -12.11 -6.07 1.91
C THR A 37 -12.58 -7.42 1.45
N MET A 38 -13.74 -7.82 1.95
CA MET A 38 -14.44 -9.02 1.53
C MET A 38 -15.93 -8.69 1.44
N PRO A 39 -16.65 -9.25 0.45
CA PRO A 39 -18.07 -8.98 0.26
C PRO A 39 -18.88 -9.24 1.53
N LYS A 40 -19.76 -8.30 1.84
CA LYS A 40 -20.82 -8.42 2.84
C LYS A 40 -22.15 -8.43 2.13
N ARG A 41 -23.10 -9.18 2.66
CA ARG A 41 -24.46 -9.26 2.12
C ARG A 41 -25.33 -8.27 2.88
N GLU A 42 -25.94 -7.35 2.15
CA GLU A 42 -26.89 -6.36 2.66
C GLU A 42 -28.27 -6.57 2.02
N LEU A 43 -29.33 -6.15 2.70
CA LEU A 43 -30.68 -6.16 2.12
C LEU A 43 -30.75 -5.10 1.02
N TYR A 44 -31.24 -5.50 -0.16
CA TYR A 44 -31.36 -4.58 -1.28
C TYR A 44 -32.30 -3.42 -0.94
N SER A 45 -33.43 -3.71 -0.30
CA SER A 45 -34.41 -2.71 0.15
C SER A 45 -33.82 -1.71 1.17
N HIS A 46 -32.88 -2.15 2.02
CA HIS A 46 -32.24 -1.26 2.98
C HIS A 46 -31.38 -0.20 2.26
N LEU A 47 -30.59 -0.63 1.27
CA LEU A 47 -29.81 0.28 0.44
C LEU A 47 -30.69 1.27 -0.34
N GLU A 48 -31.88 0.85 -0.79
CA GLU A 48 -32.83 1.75 -1.45
C GLU A 48 -33.39 2.80 -0.50
N ILE A 49 -33.80 2.40 0.71
CA ILE A 49 -34.29 3.31 1.75
C ILE A 49 -33.18 4.32 2.12
N GLU A 50 -31.96 3.86 2.36
CA GLU A 50 -30.81 4.74 2.68
C GLU A 50 -30.55 5.75 1.53
N LEU A 51 -30.74 5.36 0.27
CA LEU A 51 -30.63 6.26 -0.88
C LEU A 51 -31.78 7.27 -0.97
N GLU A 52 -33.01 6.86 -0.66
CA GLU A 52 -34.19 7.73 -0.65
C GLU A 52 -34.14 8.76 0.48
N GLN A 53 -33.62 8.36 1.64
CA GLN A 53 -33.44 9.23 2.81
C GLN A 53 -32.21 10.14 2.70
N GLY A 54 -31.36 9.94 1.68
CA GLY A 54 -30.13 10.71 1.51
C GLY A 54 -29.01 10.32 2.49
N GLU A 55 -29.12 9.16 3.14
CA GLU A 55 -28.05 8.57 3.96
C GLU A 55 -26.94 7.97 3.10
N LEU A 56 -27.30 7.47 1.91
CA LEU A 56 -26.38 7.08 0.85
C LEU A 56 -26.47 8.05 -0.33
N LEU A 57 -25.30 8.40 -0.88
CA LEU A 57 -25.16 9.21 -2.09
C LEU A 57 -24.53 8.39 -3.20
N ARG A 58 -25.02 8.59 -4.42
CA ARG A 58 -24.38 8.06 -5.64
C ARG A 58 -23.20 8.94 -5.99
N ILE A 59 -22.01 8.35 -6.08
CA ILE A 59 -20.78 9.09 -6.39
C ILE A 59 -20.08 8.49 -7.61
N SER A 60 -19.18 9.27 -8.21
CA SER A 60 -18.26 8.75 -9.23
C SER A 60 -17.28 7.75 -8.61
N ASP A 61 -16.91 6.73 -9.38
CA ASP A 61 -15.98 5.71 -8.92
C ASP A 61 -14.55 6.29 -8.80
N PRO A 62 -13.95 6.33 -7.60
CA PRO A 62 -12.61 6.87 -7.40
C PRO A 62 -11.51 6.03 -8.06
N PHE A 63 -11.82 4.78 -8.43
CA PHE A 63 -10.90 3.86 -9.10
C PHE A 63 -11.17 3.73 -10.60
N ALA A 64 -12.20 4.38 -11.15
CA ALA A 64 -12.46 4.38 -12.59
C ALA A 64 -11.39 5.23 -13.29
N LYS A 65 -10.30 4.59 -13.69
CA LYS A 65 -9.25 5.17 -14.52
C LYS A 65 -9.10 4.31 -15.77
N ALA A 66 -9.46 4.87 -16.92
CA ALA A 66 -9.12 4.31 -18.21
C ALA A 66 -7.67 4.69 -18.52
N ILE A 67 -6.72 3.91 -18.01
CA ILE A 67 -5.29 4.07 -18.32
C ILE A 67 -5.00 3.23 -19.56
N PRO A 68 -4.65 3.84 -20.69
CA PRO A 68 -4.29 3.11 -21.89
C PRO A 68 -2.90 2.47 -21.75
N ASP A 69 -2.64 1.42 -22.53
CA ASP A 69 -1.42 0.60 -22.38
C ASP A 69 -0.13 1.36 -22.76
N ASP A 70 -0.22 2.38 -23.63
CA ASP A 70 0.90 3.24 -24.03
C ASP A 70 1.39 4.17 -22.90
N GLU A 71 0.55 4.44 -21.91
CA GLU A 71 0.93 5.15 -20.68
C GLU A 71 1.57 4.25 -19.61
N LEU A 72 1.60 2.93 -19.84
CA LEU A 72 2.10 1.95 -18.89
C LEU A 72 3.50 1.44 -19.25
N THR A 73 4.33 1.28 -18.24
CA THR A 73 5.60 0.55 -18.41
C THR A 73 5.35 -0.93 -18.68
N SER A 74 6.26 -1.59 -19.39
CA SER A 74 6.20 -3.04 -19.63
C SER A 74 6.09 -3.86 -18.35
N ILE A 75 6.73 -3.41 -17.26
CA ILE A 75 6.65 -4.04 -15.93
C ILE A 75 5.23 -3.90 -15.34
N GLN A 76 4.56 -2.76 -15.51
CA GLN A 76 3.19 -2.58 -15.05
C GLN A 76 2.22 -3.48 -15.82
N ILE A 77 2.35 -3.53 -17.15
CA ILE A 77 1.53 -4.39 -18.02
C ILE A 77 1.73 -5.85 -17.65
N SER A 78 2.97 -6.32 -17.56
CA SER A 78 3.29 -7.71 -17.22
C SER A 78 2.68 -8.13 -15.88
N LYS A 79 2.79 -7.30 -14.84
CA LYS A 79 2.20 -7.60 -13.53
C LYS A 79 0.68 -7.56 -13.52
N ARG A 80 0.07 -6.60 -14.23
CA ARG A 80 -1.39 -6.52 -14.40
C ARG A 80 -1.89 -7.81 -15.03
N ASP A 81 -1.24 -8.25 -16.09
CA ASP A 81 -1.67 -9.39 -16.89
C ASP A 81 -1.45 -10.72 -16.16
N GLU A 82 -0.36 -10.87 -15.40
CA GLU A 82 -0.14 -12.01 -14.50
C GLU A 82 -1.21 -12.10 -13.39
N ASP A 83 -1.45 -10.98 -12.69
CA ASP A 83 -2.46 -10.91 -11.65
C ASP A 83 -3.87 -11.14 -12.24
N TRP A 84 -4.16 -10.61 -13.43
CA TRP A 84 -5.42 -10.80 -14.15
C TRP A 84 -5.63 -12.25 -14.60
N ALA A 85 -4.61 -12.94 -15.09
CA ALA A 85 -4.69 -14.35 -15.43
C ALA A 85 -5.07 -15.20 -14.20
N THR A 86 -4.60 -14.81 -13.01
CA THR A 86 -5.06 -15.44 -11.76
C THR A 86 -6.54 -15.18 -11.50
N ILE A 87 -7.01 -13.94 -11.73
CA ILE A 87 -8.43 -13.60 -11.59
C ILE A 87 -9.28 -14.47 -12.53
N GLU A 88 -8.94 -14.52 -13.81
CA GLU A 88 -9.70 -15.23 -14.84
C GLU A 88 -9.75 -16.74 -14.60
N ASN A 89 -8.60 -17.35 -14.25
CA ASN A 89 -8.51 -18.80 -14.14
C ASN A 89 -9.08 -19.33 -12.83
N PHE A 90 -9.00 -18.58 -11.73
CA PHE A 90 -9.32 -19.12 -10.40
C PHE A 90 -10.42 -18.36 -9.65
N ILE A 91 -10.57 -17.06 -9.88
CA ILE A 91 -11.52 -16.23 -9.11
C ILE A 91 -12.87 -16.14 -9.81
N LEU A 92 -12.92 -15.76 -11.09
CA LEU A 92 -14.19 -15.66 -11.83
C LEU A 92 -15.01 -16.97 -11.83
N PRO A 93 -14.41 -18.16 -12.04
CA PRO A 93 -15.16 -19.42 -12.02
C PRO A 93 -15.76 -19.74 -10.64
N ASN A 94 -15.17 -19.22 -9.57
CA ASN A 94 -15.56 -19.47 -8.18
C ASN A 94 -16.23 -18.25 -7.51
N MET A 95 -16.70 -17.28 -8.31
CA MET A 95 -17.21 -15.99 -7.79
C MET A 95 -18.37 -16.18 -6.80
N LYS A 96 -19.29 -17.11 -7.08
CA LYS A 96 -20.47 -17.37 -6.22
C LYS A 96 -20.09 -17.81 -4.80
N GLU A 97 -19.11 -18.68 -4.68
CA GLU A 97 -18.57 -19.17 -3.40
C GLU A 97 -17.76 -18.09 -2.69
N LEU A 98 -17.00 -17.30 -3.45
CA LEU A 98 -16.18 -16.21 -2.92
C LEU A 98 -17.03 -15.04 -2.39
N LEU A 99 -18.21 -14.80 -2.95
CA LEU A 99 -19.16 -13.81 -2.44
C LEU A 99 -19.73 -14.18 -1.06
N LYS A 100 -19.93 -15.48 -0.78
CA LYS A 100 -20.58 -15.94 0.45
C LYS A 100 -19.60 -16.05 1.62
N LYS A 101 -19.93 -15.44 2.77
CA LYS A 101 -19.07 -15.52 3.97
C LYS A 101 -18.78 -16.97 4.39
N LYS A 102 -19.79 -17.83 4.34
CA LYS A 102 -19.67 -19.27 4.64
C LYS A 102 -19.04 -19.96 3.42
N GLY A 103 -17.96 -20.70 3.63
CA GLY A 103 -17.25 -21.45 2.57
C GLY A 103 -16.16 -20.66 1.83
N ARG A 104 -16.18 -19.32 1.85
CA ARG A 104 -15.15 -18.49 1.22
C ARG A 104 -13.72 -18.83 1.63
N GLU A 105 -13.47 -19.03 2.93
CA GLU A 105 -12.10 -19.35 3.37
C GLU A 105 -11.63 -20.69 2.82
N VAL A 106 -12.50 -21.70 2.78
CA VAL A 106 -12.20 -23.01 2.19
C VAL A 106 -11.87 -22.84 0.71
N LYS A 107 -12.70 -22.08 -0.03
CA LYS A 107 -12.46 -21.80 -1.44
C LYS A 107 -11.15 -21.03 -1.69
N ILE A 108 -10.79 -20.10 -0.82
CA ILE A 108 -9.50 -19.38 -0.89
C ILE A 108 -8.32 -20.35 -0.68
N VAL A 109 -8.46 -21.34 0.20
CA VAL A 109 -7.44 -22.37 0.40
C VAL A 109 -7.28 -23.25 -0.83
N GLU A 110 -8.38 -23.66 -1.45
CA GLU A 110 -8.37 -24.42 -2.72
C GLU A 110 -7.68 -23.63 -3.84
N ILE A 111 -8.09 -22.38 -4.07
CA ILE A 111 -7.47 -21.50 -5.06
C ILE A 111 -5.97 -21.30 -4.77
N SER A 112 -5.59 -21.15 -3.50
CA SER A 112 -4.18 -21.02 -3.10
C SER A 112 -3.37 -22.28 -3.46
N ALA A 113 -3.95 -23.48 -3.29
CA ALA A 113 -3.29 -24.73 -3.66
C ALA A 113 -3.20 -24.91 -5.18
N GLU A 114 -4.28 -24.60 -5.91
CA GLU A 114 -4.36 -24.76 -7.37
C GLU A 114 -3.48 -23.75 -8.13
N SER A 115 -3.46 -22.49 -7.70
CA SER A 115 -2.67 -21.42 -8.33
C SER A 115 -1.20 -21.42 -7.92
N GLY A 116 -0.83 -22.15 -6.87
CA GLY A 116 0.51 -22.09 -6.25
C GLY A 116 0.80 -20.76 -5.51
N LEU A 117 -0.17 -19.84 -5.44
CA LEU A 117 -0.03 -18.58 -4.72
C LEU A 117 -0.34 -18.74 -3.24
N GLY A 118 0.39 -18.03 -2.37
CA GLY A 118 0.05 -17.99 -0.95
C GLY A 118 -1.30 -17.32 -0.68
N LYS A 119 -2.04 -17.82 0.32
CA LYS A 119 -3.38 -17.31 0.72
C LYS A 119 -3.44 -15.78 0.85
N THR A 120 -2.39 -15.16 1.39
CA THR A 120 -2.30 -13.70 1.54
C THR A 120 -2.31 -12.98 0.19
N LYS A 121 -1.64 -13.52 -0.84
CA LYS A 121 -1.65 -12.96 -2.20
C LYS A 121 -3.03 -13.10 -2.82
N VAL A 122 -3.67 -14.27 -2.69
CA VAL A 122 -5.06 -14.49 -3.16
C VAL A 122 -6.03 -13.48 -2.53
N LYS A 123 -5.99 -13.31 -1.20
CA LYS A 123 -6.84 -12.33 -0.49
C LYS A 123 -6.59 -10.88 -0.94
N LYS A 124 -5.34 -10.53 -1.25
CA LYS A 124 -4.99 -9.20 -1.81
C LYS A 124 -5.55 -9.00 -3.22
N LEU A 125 -5.44 -10.01 -4.09
CA LEU A 125 -6.01 -9.96 -5.44
C LEU A 125 -7.52 -9.79 -5.40
N LEU A 126 -8.19 -10.59 -4.55
CA LEU A 126 -9.63 -10.48 -4.31
C LEU A 126 -10.05 -9.09 -3.82
N SER A 127 -9.37 -8.57 -2.79
CA SER A 127 -9.66 -7.22 -2.26
C SER A 127 -9.52 -6.17 -3.38
N ARG A 128 -8.41 -6.22 -4.12
CA ARG A 128 -8.14 -5.28 -5.22
C ARG A 128 -9.18 -5.38 -6.34
N PHE A 129 -9.56 -6.60 -6.73
CA PHE A 129 -10.53 -6.87 -7.78
C PHE A 129 -11.89 -6.27 -7.45
N TRP A 130 -12.41 -6.53 -6.24
CA TRP A 130 -13.69 -5.98 -5.82
C TRP A 130 -13.64 -4.47 -5.58
N GLN A 131 -12.58 -3.92 -4.99
CA GLN A 131 -12.53 -2.50 -4.68
C GLN A 131 -12.45 -1.61 -5.92
N ARG A 132 -11.86 -2.11 -7.01
CA ARG A 132 -11.49 -1.31 -8.19
C ARG A 132 -12.30 -1.64 -9.45
N GLY A 133 -13.50 -2.19 -9.27
CA GLY A 133 -14.47 -2.31 -10.35
C GLY A 133 -14.29 -3.51 -11.26
N MET A 134 -13.66 -4.57 -10.75
CA MET A 134 -13.72 -5.92 -11.33
C MET A 134 -13.32 -6.01 -12.81
N ASN A 135 -12.32 -5.23 -13.24
CA ASN A 135 -11.81 -5.20 -14.61
C ASN A 135 -10.31 -5.43 -14.64
N LYS A 136 -9.73 -5.60 -15.84
CA LYS A 136 -8.29 -5.87 -16.01
C LYS A 136 -7.40 -4.79 -15.38
N ASN A 137 -7.77 -3.52 -15.53
CA ASN A 137 -7.00 -2.40 -14.95
C ASN A 137 -7.13 -2.29 -13.43
N ALA A 138 -8.08 -2.99 -12.79
CA ALA A 138 -8.09 -3.18 -11.35
C ALA A 138 -6.78 -3.79 -10.83
N MET A 139 -6.13 -4.63 -11.64
CA MET A 139 -4.89 -5.34 -11.28
C MET A 139 -3.62 -4.49 -11.42
N LEU A 140 -3.73 -3.23 -11.87
CA LEU A 140 -2.56 -2.35 -11.96
C LEU A 140 -1.91 -2.14 -10.59
N PRO A 141 -0.56 -2.15 -10.52
CA PRO A 141 0.16 -1.92 -9.29
C PRO A 141 0.11 -0.45 -8.86
N ASP A 142 0.04 -0.22 -7.55
CA ASP A 142 -0.01 1.13 -6.94
C ASP A 142 1.37 1.78 -6.83
N TYR A 143 2.14 1.76 -7.92
CA TYR A 143 3.50 2.31 -7.92
C TYR A 143 3.55 3.81 -7.70
N ALA A 144 2.49 4.54 -8.03
CA ALA A 144 2.37 5.96 -7.68
C ALA A 144 2.51 6.19 -6.16
N ASN A 145 2.12 5.20 -5.35
CA ASN A 145 2.23 5.24 -3.88
C ASN A 145 3.53 4.61 -3.36
N SER A 146 4.42 4.18 -4.26
CA SER A 146 5.66 3.47 -3.95
C SER A 146 6.87 4.28 -4.40
N GLY A 147 8.02 4.07 -3.76
CA GLY A 147 9.27 4.72 -4.14
C GLY A 147 9.42 6.12 -3.52
N GLY A 148 10.13 6.16 -2.39
CA GLY A 148 10.71 7.40 -1.85
C GLY A 148 12.11 7.68 -2.42
N ARG A 149 12.49 7.06 -3.54
CA ARG A 149 13.83 7.23 -4.12
C ARG A 149 14.01 8.69 -4.53
N GLY A 150 14.95 9.38 -3.90
CA GLY A 150 15.19 10.81 -4.11
C GLY A 150 14.28 11.76 -3.32
N LYS A 151 13.23 11.27 -2.65
CA LYS A 151 12.40 12.10 -1.75
C LYS A 151 13.05 12.16 -0.37
N THR A 152 13.26 13.37 0.14
CA THR A 152 13.68 13.57 1.54
C THR A 152 12.61 13.01 2.46
N LYS A 153 13.02 12.20 3.44
CA LYS A 153 12.09 11.68 4.46
C LYS A 153 11.85 12.75 5.51
N ASN A 154 10.60 12.89 5.95
CA ASN A 154 10.29 13.68 7.14
C ASN A 154 10.92 12.99 8.36
N LEU A 155 11.85 13.68 9.02
CA LEU A 155 12.52 13.17 10.22
C LEU A 155 11.63 13.48 11.43
N SER A 156 11.29 12.45 12.22
CA SER A 156 10.70 12.64 13.55
C SER A 156 11.81 12.72 14.62
N HIS A 157 11.42 12.79 15.91
CA HIS A 157 12.38 12.69 17.01
C HIS A 157 13.09 11.32 17.04
N ASP A 158 12.39 10.26 16.63
CA ASP A 158 12.95 8.90 16.59
C ASP A 158 13.81 8.66 15.36
N LYS A 159 14.90 7.90 15.53
CA LYS A 159 15.77 7.55 14.41
C LYS A 159 15.02 6.74 13.35
N ILE A 160 15.02 7.25 12.11
CA ILE A 160 14.47 6.52 10.97
C ILE A 160 15.43 5.41 10.49
N GLY A 161 14.85 4.32 9.99
CA GLY A 161 15.60 3.12 9.58
C GLY A 161 15.99 2.24 10.78
N ARG A 162 16.86 1.25 10.57
CA ARG A 162 17.31 0.36 11.65
C ARG A 162 18.17 1.16 12.64
N PRO A 163 17.76 1.33 13.90
CA PRO A 163 18.59 2.02 14.88
C PRO A 163 19.82 1.18 15.19
N ARG A 164 21.00 1.82 15.17
CA ARG A 164 22.23 1.19 15.65
C ARG A 164 22.17 1.15 17.17
N ARG A 165 22.28 -0.04 17.74
CA ARG A 165 22.32 -0.30 19.18
C ARG A 165 23.79 -0.32 19.61
N VAL A 166 24.23 0.66 20.38
CA VAL A 166 25.62 0.70 20.88
C VAL A 166 25.60 0.96 22.38
N THR A 167 26.37 0.20 23.14
CA THR A 167 26.57 0.44 24.58
C THR A 167 27.88 1.18 24.76
N ILE A 168 27.83 2.37 25.32
CA ILE A 168 29.01 3.19 25.64
C ILE A 168 28.95 3.47 27.13
N ASN A 169 30.00 3.12 27.88
CA ASN A 169 30.09 3.32 29.32
C ASN A 169 28.92 2.72 30.12
N GLY A 170 28.38 1.57 29.68
CA GLY A 170 27.25 0.90 30.34
C GLY A 170 25.87 1.45 29.96
N GLU A 171 25.80 2.57 29.25
CA GLU A 171 24.54 3.17 28.81
C GLU A 171 24.22 2.83 27.35
N TYR A 172 22.94 2.56 27.10
CA TYR A 172 22.43 2.30 25.77
C TYR A 172 22.27 3.62 25.00
N ARG A 173 22.99 3.76 23.88
CA ARG A 173 22.82 4.88 22.95
C ARG A 173 22.27 4.39 21.62
N SER A 174 21.15 4.97 21.20
CA SER A 174 20.62 4.83 19.85
C SER A 174 21.29 5.85 18.93
N GLY A 175 21.45 5.52 17.65
CA GLY A 175 21.92 6.51 16.69
C GLY A 175 20.95 7.70 16.57
N ILE A 176 21.42 8.81 16.01
CA ILE A 176 20.61 10.01 15.72
C ILE A 176 20.12 10.06 14.27
N ASN A 177 19.10 10.87 13.99
CA ASN A 177 18.70 11.21 12.62
C ASN A 177 19.76 12.09 11.94
N ILE A 178 20.00 11.84 10.65
CA ILE A 178 20.93 12.64 9.85
C ILE A 178 20.15 13.82 9.27
N THR A 179 20.17 14.95 9.99
CA THR A 179 19.57 16.22 9.58
C THR A 179 20.38 16.88 8.45
N ASP A 180 19.81 17.88 7.79
CA ASP A 180 20.53 18.61 6.73
C ASP A 180 21.77 19.33 7.27
N GLU A 181 21.73 19.84 8.50
CA GLU A 181 22.91 20.39 9.17
C GLU A 181 24.02 19.33 9.30
N ILE A 182 23.69 18.14 9.78
CA ILE A 182 24.64 17.03 9.90
C ILE A 182 25.17 16.63 8.52
N LYS A 183 24.35 16.64 7.46
CA LYS A 183 24.80 16.38 6.08
C LYS A 183 25.82 17.42 5.62
N THR A 184 25.57 18.70 5.83
CA THR A 184 26.51 19.78 5.49
C THR A 184 27.86 19.59 6.18
N GLN A 185 27.84 19.18 7.46
CA GLN A 185 29.06 18.91 8.18
C GLN A 185 29.79 17.67 7.63
N PHE A 186 29.07 16.59 7.31
CA PHE A 186 29.66 15.41 6.64
C PHE A 186 30.25 15.75 5.27
N GLU A 187 29.58 16.59 4.48
CA GLU A 187 30.10 17.04 3.19
C GLU A 187 31.39 17.85 3.35
N TYR A 188 31.44 18.76 4.34
CA TYR A 188 32.65 19.49 4.66
C TYR A 188 33.80 18.54 5.04
N ALA A 189 33.53 17.58 5.92
CA ALA A 189 34.51 16.58 6.36
C ALA A 189 35.01 15.73 5.20
N PHE A 190 34.08 15.25 4.37
CA PHE A 190 34.37 14.44 3.20
C PHE A 190 35.21 15.21 2.17
N ASN A 191 34.86 16.46 1.87
CA ASN A 191 35.63 17.31 0.96
C ASN A 191 37.03 17.63 1.52
N LYS A 192 37.13 17.88 2.83
CA LYS A 192 38.38 18.28 3.49
C LYS A 192 39.36 17.14 3.65
N TYR A 193 38.90 15.97 4.07
CA TYR A 193 39.75 14.86 4.49
C TYR A 193 39.78 13.69 3.50
N TYR A 194 38.67 13.41 2.82
CA TYR A 194 38.59 12.26 1.91
C TYR A 194 38.90 12.62 0.45
N ARG A 195 38.38 13.74 -0.07
CA ARG A 195 38.61 14.17 -1.47
C ARG A 195 39.96 14.87 -1.70
N LYS A 196 40.59 15.43 -0.66
CA LYS A 196 41.94 16.00 -0.78
C LYS A 196 42.97 14.88 -0.85
N THR A 197 44.04 15.12 -1.58
CA THR A 197 45.11 14.24 -2.13
C THR A 197 45.83 13.27 -1.16
N ASN A 198 45.38 13.12 0.09
CA ASN A 198 46.06 12.32 1.11
C ASN A 198 45.67 10.82 1.16
N ASN A 199 44.88 10.31 0.20
CA ASN A 199 44.48 8.89 0.13
C ASN A 199 43.96 8.31 1.46
N TYR A 200 43.31 9.12 2.29
CA TYR A 200 42.71 8.61 3.52
C TYR A 200 41.56 7.66 3.18
N SER A 201 41.53 6.51 3.85
CA SER A 201 40.36 5.64 3.78
C SER A 201 39.15 6.36 4.37
N LEU A 202 37.95 5.97 3.94
CA LEU A 202 36.70 6.58 4.41
C LEU A 202 36.59 6.53 5.95
N VAL A 203 37.14 5.48 6.57
CA VAL A 203 37.19 5.28 8.02
C VAL A 203 38.03 6.36 8.69
N ILE A 204 39.26 6.59 8.20
CA ILE A 204 40.19 7.55 8.81
C ILE A 204 39.66 8.99 8.67
N ALA A 205 39.04 9.32 7.54
CA ALA A 205 38.43 10.64 7.34
C ALA A 205 37.28 10.91 8.34
N LEU A 206 36.48 9.90 8.66
CA LEU A 206 35.38 9.99 9.63
C LEU A 206 35.88 10.06 11.08
N GLU A 207 36.98 9.36 11.41
CA GLU A 207 37.64 9.43 12.72
C GLU A 207 38.23 10.82 12.97
N GLN A 208 38.95 11.38 12.00
CA GLN A 208 39.51 12.75 12.09
C GLN A 208 38.42 13.82 12.25
N TYR A 209 37.29 13.64 11.57
CA TYR A 209 36.12 14.51 11.76
C TYR A 209 35.54 14.40 13.18
N SER A 210 35.39 13.18 13.69
CA SER A 210 34.84 12.90 15.03
C SER A 210 35.73 13.45 16.15
N LEU A 211 37.05 13.41 15.97
CA LEU A 211 38.03 14.01 16.89
C LEU A 211 37.94 15.55 16.92
N CYS A 212 37.71 16.18 15.76
CA CYS A 212 37.59 17.64 15.66
C CYS A 212 36.23 18.19 16.13
N HIS A 213 35.18 17.37 16.18
CA HIS A 213 33.79 17.81 16.45
C HIS A 213 33.13 17.00 17.57
N SER A 214 33.90 16.64 18.60
CA SER A 214 33.48 15.81 19.72
C SER A 214 32.22 16.31 20.46
N SER A 215 31.90 17.61 20.36
CA SER A 215 30.71 18.25 20.95
C SER A 215 29.37 17.93 20.25
N ILE A 216 29.41 17.41 19.01
CA ILE A 216 28.21 17.18 18.20
C ILE A 216 27.57 15.81 18.51
N PHE A 217 28.38 14.84 18.94
CA PHE A 217 27.91 13.49 19.30
C PHE A 217 27.73 13.28 20.80
N THR A 218 28.02 14.29 21.63
CA THR A 218 27.81 14.25 23.09
C THR A 218 26.50 14.89 23.55
N ARG A 219 25.74 15.56 22.67
CA ARG A 219 24.38 16.00 22.98
C ARG A 219 23.37 14.94 22.58
N ALA A 220 23.28 13.90 23.40
CA ALA A 220 22.14 13.00 23.53
C ALA A 220 21.95 12.73 25.01
#